data_AF-A0A931RGU3-F1
#
_entry.id   AF-A0A931RGU3-F1
#
_cell.length_a   1.000
_cell.length_b   1.000
_cell.length_c   1.000
_cell.angle_alpha   90.00
_cell.angle_beta   90.00
_cell.angle_gamma   90.00
#
_symmetry.space_group_name_H-M   'P 1'
#
loop_
_entity.id
_entity.type
_entity.pdbx_description
1 polymer ?
#
loop_
_entity_poly.entity_id
_entity_poly.type
_entity_poly.pdbx_seq_one_letter_code
_entity_poly.pdbx_strand_id
1 'polypeptide(L)'
;MNNTPTVTVNQMREVDRLMVDEIGVSILMMMENASRNIAILSRKLLGGNVKKKHIVVLCGKGNNGGDGLSAARHLINFGGTVTCILSEHKENLRSNARVQFNVLENIDAAIIEFSDEQKGLIQEKIKNSDLIIDALLGYNLKGNPEEPIATLIRLANKSRKPILAVDIPSGLSGDAGEASEPTIKATATLTLALPKVGLQKDMAKEYVGELYLADLSVPAVVYRKLGIDVPILFEFVGQTIQVIGEVMIGITAIMVHRRVWKEHKINPLVYKEMQREQIIGILGIVLLVAGYFIQILWN
;
A
#
# COMPACT_ATOMS: atom_id res chain seq x y z
N MET A 1 -14.78 1.81 1.46
CA MET A 1 -15.10 0.74 0.48
C MET A 1 -16.59 0.54 0.22
N ASN A 2 -17.52 1.27 0.85
CA ASN A 2 -18.96 0.91 0.83
C ASN A 2 -19.65 0.84 -0.55
N ASN A 3 -19.04 1.36 -1.62
CA ASN A 3 -19.57 1.29 -3.00
C ASN A 3 -18.60 0.64 -4.00
N THR A 4 -17.55 -0.05 -3.54
CA THR A 4 -16.59 -0.72 -4.42
C THR A 4 -17.05 -2.15 -4.72
N PRO A 5 -17.29 -2.53 -6.00
CA PRO A 5 -17.69 -3.89 -6.34
C PRO A 5 -16.57 -4.89 -6.02
N THR A 6 -16.97 -6.13 -5.75
CA THR A 6 -16.04 -7.25 -5.50
C THR A 6 -15.96 -8.19 -6.68
N VAL A 7 -14.84 -8.90 -6.80
CA VAL A 7 -14.62 -9.96 -7.79
C VAL A 7 -14.33 -11.29 -7.12
N THR A 8 -14.80 -12.37 -7.71
CA THR A 8 -14.31 -13.72 -7.38
C THR A 8 -12.88 -13.89 -7.88
N VAL A 9 -12.17 -14.89 -7.36
CA VAL A 9 -10.84 -15.25 -7.82
C VAL A 9 -10.84 -15.58 -9.32
N ASN A 10 -11.86 -16.27 -9.82
CA ASN A 10 -11.97 -16.60 -11.24
C ASN A 10 -12.20 -15.36 -12.10
N GLN A 11 -13.04 -14.42 -11.66
CA GLN A 11 -13.21 -13.14 -12.37
C GLN A 11 -11.90 -12.35 -12.38
N MET A 12 -11.13 -12.34 -11.29
CA MET A 12 -9.84 -11.65 -11.25
C MET A 12 -8.81 -12.29 -12.19
N ARG A 13 -8.76 -13.63 -12.30
CA ARG A 13 -7.94 -14.31 -13.31
C ARG A 13 -8.32 -13.90 -14.72
N GLU A 14 -9.61 -13.73 -14.98
CA GLU A 14 -10.09 -13.29 -16.29
C GLU A 14 -9.75 -11.81 -16.55
N VAL A 15 -9.78 -10.94 -15.54
CA VAL A 15 -9.25 -9.58 -15.65
C VAL A 15 -7.77 -9.59 -16.04
N ASP A 16 -6.94 -10.40 -15.36
CA ASP A 16 -5.51 -10.53 -15.69
C ASP A 16 -5.31 -11.03 -17.12
N ARG A 17 -6.10 -12.03 -17.55
CA ARG A 17 -6.09 -12.56 -18.92
C ARG A 17 -6.45 -11.49 -19.95
N LEU A 18 -7.56 -10.78 -19.75
CA LEU A 18 -8.02 -9.71 -20.65
C LEU A 18 -7.00 -8.57 -20.74
N MET A 19 -6.38 -8.19 -19.63
CA MET A 19 -5.33 -7.17 -19.59
C MET A 19 -4.13 -7.55 -20.47
N VAL A 20 -3.67 -8.79 -20.38
CA VAL A 20 -2.52 -9.28 -21.15
C VAL A 20 -2.90 -9.53 -22.61
N ASP A 21 -3.93 -10.33 -22.85
CA ASP A 21 -4.24 -10.86 -24.18
C ASP A 21 -4.93 -9.85 -25.10
N GLU A 22 -5.77 -8.97 -24.54
CA GLU A 22 -6.63 -8.09 -25.34
C GLU A 22 -6.25 -6.61 -25.22
N ILE A 23 -5.83 -6.15 -24.04
CA ILE A 23 -5.43 -4.75 -23.84
C ILE A 23 -3.92 -4.55 -24.13
N GLY A 24 -3.11 -5.60 -24.00
CA GLY A 24 -1.67 -5.55 -24.21
C GLY A 24 -0.89 -4.97 -23.02
N VAL A 25 -1.50 -4.91 -21.83
CA VAL A 25 -0.82 -4.50 -20.59
C VAL A 25 -0.24 -5.74 -19.92
N SER A 26 1.09 -5.82 -19.88
CA SER A 26 1.78 -6.96 -19.29
C SER A 26 1.60 -7.06 -17.77
N ILE A 27 1.77 -8.27 -17.22
CA ILE A 27 1.81 -8.49 -15.76
C ILE A 27 2.89 -7.63 -15.10
N LEU A 28 4.06 -7.46 -15.71
CA LEU A 28 5.13 -6.63 -15.16
C LEU A 28 4.74 -5.15 -15.05
N MET A 29 3.95 -4.62 -16.00
CA MET A 29 3.43 -3.25 -15.92
C MET A 29 2.43 -3.10 -14.77
N MET A 30 1.48 -4.04 -14.64
CA MET A 30 0.53 -4.03 -13.53
C MET A 30 1.23 -4.20 -12.18
N MET A 31 2.23 -5.07 -12.11
CA MET A 31 3.09 -5.29 -10.93
C MET A 31 3.82 -4.02 -10.52
N GLU A 32 4.33 -3.23 -11.46
CA GLU A 32 4.99 -1.96 -11.13
C GLU A 32 4.01 -0.96 -10.50
N ASN A 33 2.78 -0.89 -11.02
CA ASN A 33 1.71 -0.09 -10.43
C ASN A 33 1.31 -0.59 -9.03
N ALA A 34 1.15 -1.91 -8.85
CA ALA A 34 0.89 -2.53 -7.55
C ALA A 34 1.99 -2.14 -6.54
N SER A 35 3.24 -2.31 -6.95
CA SER A 35 4.43 -2.06 -6.15
C SER A 35 4.56 -0.62 -5.70
N ARG A 36 4.25 0.33 -6.58
CA ARG A 36 4.20 1.75 -6.25
C ARG A 36 3.13 2.03 -5.19
N ASN A 37 1.93 1.47 -5.35
CA ASN A 37 0.85 1.62 -4.37
C ASN A 37 1.22 0.99 -3.01
N ILE A 38 1.85 -0.20 -3.00
CA ILE A 38 2.35 -0.86 -1.79
C ILE A 38 3.33 0.08 -1.08
N ALA A 39 4.34 0.60 -1.79
CA ALA A 39 5.34 1.50 -1.21
C ALA A 39 4.73 2.80 -0.66
N ILE A 40 3.77 3.39 -1.37
CA ILE A 40 3.05 4.60 -0.91
C ILE A 40 2.27 4.32 0.37
N LEU A 41 1.54 3.20 0.43
CA LEU A 41 0.79 2.84 1.63
C LEU A 41 1.71 2.48 2.79
N SER A 42 2.81 1.75 2.55
CA SER A 42 3.83 1.49 3.56
C SER A 42 4.37 2.80 4.15
N ARG A 43 4.66 3.81 3.32
CA ARG A 43 5.07 5.13 3.79
C ARG A 43 4.00 5.79 4.65
N LYS A 44 2.73 5.71 4.26
CA LYS A 44 1.59 6.24 5.05
C LYS A 44 1.50 5.55 6.41
N LEU A 45 1.56 4.22 6.47
CA LEU A 45 1.50 3.43 7.70
C LEU A 45 2.68 3.74 8.64
N LEU A 46 3.81 4.17 8.09
CA LEU A 46 5.01 4.59 8.84
C LEU A 46 5.02 6.08 9.21
N GLY A 47 3.90 6.78 9.10
CA GLY A 47 3.77 8.19 9.48
C GLY A 47 4.23 9.19 8.41
N GLY A 48 4.18 8.79 7.14
CA GLY A 48 4.50 9.64 5.98
C GLY A 48 5.96 9.65 5.56
N ASN A 49 6.85 8.92 6.26
CA ASN A 49 8.27 8.84 5.94
C ASN A 49 8.84 7.45 6.29
N VAL A 50 9.72 6.93 5.43
CA VAL A 50 10.40 5.64 5.63
C VAL A 50 11.88 5.78 5.99
N LYS A 51 12.43 7.00 6.02
CA LYS A 51 13.83 7.24 6.37
C LYS A 51 14.12 6.73 7.79
N LYS A 52 15.20 5.96 7.95
CA LYS A 52 15.59 5.26 9.20
C LYS A 52 14.57 4.23 9.70
N LYS A 53 13.60 3.84 8.87
CA LYS A 53 12.67 2.75 9.17
C LYS A 53 13.19 1.46 8.57
N HIS A 54 13.06 0.37 9.32
CA HIS A 54 13.38 -0.97 8.84
C HIS A 54 12.10 -1.66 8.38
N ILE A 55 12.03 -1.98 7.08
CA ILE A 55 10.91 -2.71 6.49
C ILE A 55 11.39 -4.11 6.14
N VAL A 56 10.62 -5.12 6.56
CA VAL A 56 10.82 -6.51 6.13
C VAL A 56 9.76 -6.87 5.12
N VAL A 57 10.16 -7.38 3.96
CA VAL A 57 9.25 -7.87 2.92
C VAL A 57 9.35 -9.39 2.87
N LEU A 58 8.25 -10.07 3.14
CA LEU A 58 8.16 -11.53 3.06
C LEU A 58 7.67 -11.90 1.66
N CYS A 59 8.53 -12.46 0.83
CA CYS A 59 8.26 -12.65 -0.59
C CYS A 59 8.05 -14.14 -0.92
N GLY A 60 6.93 -14.46 -1.55
CA GLY A 60 6.70 -15.77 -2.15
C GLY A 60 7.39 -15.93 -3.50
N LYS A 61 7.26 -17.12 -4.11
CA LYS A 61 7.83 -17.40 -5.45
C LYS A 61 7.02 -16.84 -6.64
N GLY A 62 5.78 -16.42 -6.41
CA GLY A 62 4.82 -16.03 -7.45
C GLY A 62 4.69 -14.52 -7.66
N ASN A 63 3.62 -14.08 -8.35
CA ASN A 63 3.40 -12.67 -8.67
C ASN A 63 3.33 -11.78 -7.42
N ASN A 64 2.63 -12.19 -6.35
CA ASN A 64 2.62 -11.43 -5.08
C ASN A 64 4.05 -11.17 -4.56
N GLY A 65 4.92 -12.18 -4.60
CA GLY A 65 6.32 -12.01 -4.21
C GLY A 65 7.04 -11.02 -5.12
N GLY A 66 6.75 -11.02 -6.42
CA GLY A 66 7.22 -10.00 -7.36
C GLY A 66 6.74 -8.59 -7.03
N ASP A 67 5.48 -8.41 -6.64
CA ASP A 67 4.93 -7.13 -6.17
C ASP A 67 5.69 -6.64 -4.91
N GLY A 68 5.95 -7.56 -3.96
CA GLY A 68 6.75 -7.26 -2.78
C GLY A 68 8.20 -6.87 -3.11
N LEU A 69 8.86 -7.60 -3.99
CA LEU A 69 10.25 -7.33 -4.40
C LEU A 69 10.35 -5.99 -5.15
N SER A 70 9.43 -5.68 -6.06
CA SER A 70 9.44 -4.37 -6.72
C SER A 70 9.08 -3.23 -5.75
N ALA A 71 8.14 -3.45 -4.81
CA ALA A 71 7.85 -2.48 -3.75
C ALA A 71 9.07 -2.20 -2.87
N ALA A 72 9.89 -3.21 -2.59
CA ALA A 72 11.15 -3.04 -1.86
C ALA A 72 12.08 -2.04 -2.55
N ARG A 73 12.22 -2.09 -3.87
CA ARG A 73 13.01 -1.11 -4.65
C ARG A 73 12.48 0.30 -4.48
N HIS A 74 11.16 0.51 -4.54
CA HIS A 74 10.55 1.82 -4.30
C HIS A 74 10.83 2.33 -2.89
N LEU A 75 10.72 1.46 -1.88
CA LEU A 75 10.98 1.81 -0.48
C LEU A 75 12.45 2.13 -0.20
N ILE A 76 13.39 1.44 -0.87
CA ILE A 76 14.82 1.79 -0.86
C ILE A 76 15.02 3.18 -1.44
N ASN A 77 14.40 3.49 -2.60
CA ASN A 77 14.48 4.82 -3.21
C ASN A 77 13.86 5.92 -2.33
N PHE A 78 12.86 5.58 -1.51
CA PHE A 78 12.30 6.49 -0.52
C PHE A 78 13.20 6.66 0.73
N GLY A 79 14.35 5.98 0.79
CA GLY A 79 15.34 6.08 1.86
C GLY A 79 15.12 5.13 3.03
N GLY A 80 14.28 4.10 2.87
CA GLY A 80 14.04 3.07 3.87
C GLY A 80 15.13 2.00 3.88
N THR A 81 15.38 1.42 5.04
CA THR A 81 16.21 0.20 5.16
C THR A 81 15.29 -0.99 4.90
N VAL A 82 15.49 -1.71 3.80
CA VAL A 82 14.60 -2.82 3.41
C VAL A 82 15.36 -4.14 3.45
N THR A 83 14.75 -5.18 4.00
CA THR A 83 15.24 -6.57 3.93
C THR A 83 14.16 -7.44 3.29
N CYS A 84 14.47 -8.05 2.16
CA CYS A 84 13.59 -9.03 1.53
C CYS A 84 13.91 -10.43 2.04
N ILE A 85 12.89 -11.20 2.40
CA ILE A 85 13.03 -12.59 2.84
C ILE A 85 12.27 -13.45 1.84
N LEU A 86 13.00 -14.23 1.05
CA LEU A 86 12.42 -15.15 0.08
C LEU A 86 11.97 -16.43 0.80
N SER A 87 10.73 -16.85 0.59
CA SER A 87 10.23 -18.13 1.11
C SER A 87 10.78 -19.35 0.37
N GLU A 88 11.54 -19.15 -0.70
CA GLU A 88 12.02 -20.19 -1.61
C GLU A 88 13.40 -19.79 -2.10
N HIS A 89 14.17 -20.76 -2.57
CA HIS A 89 15.43 -20.48 -3.24
C HIS A 89 15.23 -19.59 -4.46
N LYS A 90 16.19 -18.70 -4.72
CA LYS A 90 16.06 -17.75 -5.84
C LYS A 90 15.81 -18.49 -7.15
N GLU A 91 16.43 -19.67 -7.34
CA GLU A 91 16.26 -20.59 -8.48
C GLU A 91 14.79 -20.96 -8.75
N ASN A 92 13.96 -21.01 -7.70
CA ASN A 92 12.55 -21.42 -7.77
C ASN A 92 11.57 -20.26 -7.99
N LEU A 93 12.05 -19.02 -8.09
CA LEU A 93 11.19 -17.86 -8.39
C LEU A 93 10.60 -17.98 -9.79
N ARG A 94 9.29 -17.72 -9.91
CA ARG A 94 8.60 -17.65 -11.20
C ARG A 94 9.05 -16.42 -12.00
N SER A 95 8.82 -16.45 -13.32
CA SER A 95 9.33 -15.47 -14.29
C SER A 95 9.23 -14.00 -13.83
N ASN A 96 8.05 -13.52 -13.44
CA ASN A 96 7.87 -12.12 -13.05
C ASN A 96 8.58 -11.77 -11.73
N ALA A 97 8.50 -12.64 -10.72
CA ALA A 97 9.22 -12.45 -9.46
C ALA A 97 10.74 -12.49 -9.66
N ARG A 98 11.23 -13.35 -10.56
CA ARG A 98 12.64 -13.42 -10.94
C ARG A 98 13.14 -12.12 -11.54
N VAL A 99 12.36 -11.49 -12.42
CA VAL A 99 12.72 -10.18 -13.01
C VAL A 99 12.97 -9.16 -11.90
N GLN A 100 12.07 -9.06 -10.92
CA GLN A 100 12.21 -8.11 -9.81
C GLN A 100 13.34 -8.46 -8.85
N PHE A 101 13.54 -9.76 -8.59
CA PHE A 101 14.69 -10.24 -7.82
C PHE A 101 16.02 -9.81 -8.46
N ASN A 102 16.18 -10.02 -9.77
CA ASN A 102 17.41 -9.66 -10.48
C ASN A 102 17.70 -8.15 -10.40
N VAL A 103 16.65 -7.30 -10.43
CA VAL A 103 16.82 -5.85 -10.25
C VAL A 103 17.33 -5.54 -8.85
N LEU A 104 16.78 -6.17 -7.82
CA LEU A 104 17.24 -5.99 -6.44
C LEU A 104 18.67 -6.52 -6.23
N GLU A 105 19.03 -7.64 -6.85
CA GLU A 105 20.39 -8.21 -6.82
C GLU A 105 21.39 -7.22 -7.46
N ASN A 106 21.04 -6.62 -8.61
CA ASN A 106 21.89 -5.64 -9.31
C ASN A 106 22.11 -4.32 -8.56
N ILE A 107 21.33 -4.04 -7.51
CA ILE A 107 21.51 -2.85 -6.65
C ILE A 107 22.02 -3.22 -5.25
N ASP A 108 22.52 -4.46 -5.09
CA ASP A 108 23.04 -4.99 -3.82
C ASP A 108 22.03 -4.86 -2.65
N ALA A 109 20.74 -5.04 -2.94
CA ALA A 109 19.71 -5.01 -1.90
C ALA A 109 19.88 -6.16 -0.91
N ALA A 110 19.50 -5.93 0.35
CA ALA A 110 19.54 -6.97 1.38
C ALA A 110 18.44 -8.02 1.13
N ILE A 111 18.82 -9.18 0.64
CA ILE A 111 17.94 -10.33 0.40
C ILE A 111 18.44 -11.53 1.21
N ILE A 112 17.53 -12.23 1.87
CA ILE A 112 17.79 -13.45 2.64
C ILE A 112 16.88 -14.55 2.08
N GLU A 113 17.46 -15.65 1.63
CA GLU A 113 16.70 -16.87 1.31
C GLU A 113 16.40 -17.63 2.61
N PHE A 114 15.16 -18.10 2.78
CA PHE A 114 14.79 -18.89 3.95
C PHE A 114 15.57 -20.21 3.97
N SER A 115 16.23 -20.48 5.09
CA SER A 115 16.75 -21.79 5.46
C SER A 115 16.65 -21.95 6.98
N ASP A 116 16.77 -23.19 7.47
CA ASP A 116 16.74 -23.45 8.91
C ASP A 116 17.91 -22.76 9.64
N GLU A 117 19.08 -22.65 9.00
CA GLU A 117 20.25 -21.94 9.54
C GLU A 117 20.00 -20.43 9.64
N GLN A 118 19.30 -19.85 8.66
CA GLN A 118 18.98 -18.42 8.62
C GLN A 118 17.78 -18.04 9.50
N LYS A 119 17.05 -19.01 10.04
CA LYS A 119 15.81 -18.78 10.82
C LYS A 119 16.01 -17.83 12.00
N GLY A 120 17.14 -17.93 12.70
CA GLY A 120 17.47 -17.03 13.82
C GLY A 120 17.62 -15.57 13.37
N LEU A 121 18.35 -15.34 12.26
CA LEU A 121 18.53 -14.03 11.66
C LEU A 121 17.20 -13.47 11.14
N ILE A 122 16.41 -14.28 10.44
CA ILE A 122 15.09 -13.91 9.92
C ILE A 122 14.17 -13.45 11.07
N GLN A 123 14.12 -14.22 12.16
CA GLN A 123 13.34 -13.86 13.34
C GLN A 123 13.81 -12.53 13.95
N GLU A 124 15.12 -12.29 14.00
CA GLU A 124 15.69 -11.03 14.51
C GLU A 124 15.31 -9.84 13.62
N LYS A 125 15.43 -9.96 12.29
CA LYS A 125 15.03 -8.93 11.32
C LYS A 125 13.54 -8.61 11.44
N ILE A 126 12.68 -9.62 11.51
CA ILE A 126 11.24 -9.46 11.70
C ILE A 126 10.96 -8.71 13.02
N LYS A 127 11.58 -9.14 14.13
CA LYS A 127 11.37 -8.53 15.46
C LYS A 127 11.82 -7.07 15.53
N ASN A 128 12.87 -6.71 14.80
CA ASN A 128 13.45 -5.36 14.82
C ASN A 128 12.85 -4.42 13.76
N SER A 129 11.97 -4.93 12.87
CA SER A 129 11.30 -4.11 11.86
C SER A 129 10.32 -3.09 12.44
N ASP A 130 10.07 -2.02 11.69
CA ASP A 130 8.98 -1.07 11.90
C ASP A 130 7.71 -1.46 11.15
N LEU A 131 7.83 -2.19 10.02
CA LEU A 131 6.73 -2.68 9.20
C LEU A 131 7.11 -4.02 8.54
N ILE A 132 6.15 -4.93 8.47
CA ILE A 132 6.24 -6.16 7.68
C ILE A 132 5.29 -6.05 6.49
N ILE A 133 5.77 -6.38 5.30
CA ILE A 133 4.95 -6.53 4.10
C ILE A 133 4.78 -8.02 3.83
N ASP A 134 3.54 -8.50 3.91
CA ASP A 134 3.18 -9.86 3.55
C ASP A 134 2.89 -9.94 2.05
N ALA A 135 3.86 -10.47 1.31
CA ALA A 135 3.81 -10.74 -0.11
C ALA A 135 4.07 -12.24 -0.40
N LEU A 136 3.70 -13.11 0.54
CA LEU A 136 3.99 -14.55 0.47
C LEU A 136 3.05 -15.28 -0.49
N LEU A 137 1.75 -15.09 -0.33
CA LEU A 137 0.71 -15.78 -1.09
C LEU A 137 -0.34 -14.78 -1.56
N GLY A 138 -0.80 -14.95 -2.79
CA GLY A 138 -1.98 -14.25 -3.31
C GLY A 138 -3.21 -15.14 -3.30
N TYR A 139 -4.20 -14.79 -4.12
CA TYR A 139 -5.50 -15.50 -4.21
C TYR A 139 -5.45 -16.95 -4.73
N ASN A 140 -4.28 -17.48 -5.08
CA ASN A 140 -4.13 -18.81 -5.67
C ASN A 140 -3.85 -19.93 -4.64
N LEU A 141 -3.84 -19.61 -3.34
CA LEU A 141 -3.67 -20.62 -2.29
C LEU A 141 -4.80 -21.66 -2.33
N LYS A 142 -4.43 -22.94 -2.15
CA LYS A 142 -5.36 -24.04 -1.91
C LYS A 142 -4.95 -24.73 -0.62
N GLY A 143 -5.86 -24.80 0.35
CA GLY A 143 -5.60 -25.40 1.66
C GLY A 143 -4.63 -24.57 2.51
N ASN A 144 -3.99 -25.23 3.48
CA ASN A 144 -3.09 -24.59 4.43
C ASN A 144 -1.76 -24.17 3.79
N PRO A 145 -1.17 -23.03 4.21
CA PRO A 145 0.19 -22.69 3.82
C PRO A 145 1.18 -23.79 4.22
N GLU A 146 2.05 -24.17 3.28
CA GLU A 146 3.11 -25.16 3.48
C GLU A 146 4.38 -24.50 4.04
N GLU A 147 5.31 -25.30 4.56
CA GLU A 147 6.64 -24.78 4.91
C GLU A 147 7.42 -24.37 3.65
N PRO A 148 8.22 -23.30 3.71
CA PRO A 148 8.52 -22.48 4.89
C PRO A 148 7.57 -21.28 5.08
N ILE A 149 6.59 -21.09 4.21
CA ILE A 149 5.63 -19.98 4.27
C ILE A 149 4.88 -20.00 5.60
N ALA A 150 4.43 -21.17 6.07
CA ALA A 150 3.76 -21.32 7.35
C ALA A 150 4.62 -20.80 8.52
N THR A 151 5.92 -21.08 8.53
CA THR A 151 6.84 -20.54 9.53
C THR A 151 6.96 -19.02 9.45
N LEU A 152 7.10 -18.46 8.24
CA LEU A 152 7.17 -17.01 8.05
C LEU A 152 5.90 -16.30 8.54
N ILE A 153 4.71 -16.85 8.26
CA ILE A 153 3.43 -16.33 8.76
C ILE A 153 3.41 -16.31 10.29
N ARG A 154 3.83 -17.42 10.93
CA ARG A 154 3.89 -17.49 12.41
C ARG A 154 4.88 -16.49 13.00
N LEU A 155 6.06 -16.32 12.39
CA LEU A 155 7.04 -15.33 12.83
C LEU A 155 6.50 -13.90 12.71
N ALA A 156 5.85 -13.57 11.59
CA ALA A 156 5.23 -12.27 11.36
C ALA A 156 4.16 -11.97 12.42
N ASN A 157 3.18 -12.87 12.60
CA ASN A 157 2.11 -12.70 13.59
C ASN A 157 2.65 -12.59 15.03
N LYS A 158 3.67 -13.39 15.39
CA LYS A 158 4.27 -13.37 16.74
C LYS A 158 5.06 -12.09 17.03
N SER A 159 5.54 -11.41 15.99
CA SER A 159 6.35 -10.19 16.13
C SER A 159 5.58 -9.00 16.73
N ARG A 160 4.25 -8.98 16.58
CA ARG A 160 3.35 -7.87 16.93
C ARG A 160 3.71 -6.53 16.25
N LYS A 161 4.44 -6.60 15.14
CA LYS A 161 4.69 -5.45 14.26
C LYS A 161 3.48 -5.21 13.36
N PRO A 162 3.27 -3.98 12.86
CA PRO A 162 2.24 -3.77 11.86
C PRO A 162 2.56 -4.59 10.61
N ILE A 163 1.53 -5.24 10.06
CA ILE A 163 1.64 -6.06 8.84
C ILE A 163 0.77 -5.43 7.77
N LEU A 164 1.36 -5.14 6.61
CA LEU A 164 0.66 -4.79 5.38
C LEU A 164 0.56 -6.04 4.49
N ALA A 165 -0.64 -6.59 4.34
CA ALA A 165 -0.87 -7.68 3.39
C ALA A 165 -1.04 -7.16 1.97
N VAL A 166 -0.35 -7.81 1.03
CA VAL A 166 -0.45 -7.54 -0.40
C VAL A 166 -1.54 -8.43 -0.98
N ASP A 167 -2.51 -7.79 -1.61
CA ASP A 167 -3.69 -8.38 -2.22
C ASP A 167 -4.71 -8.99 -1.24
N ILE A 168 -4.27 -10.02 -0.52
CA ILE A 168 -5.02 -10.82 0.44
C ILE A 168 -4.03 -11.29 1.53
N PRO A 169 -4.38 -11.25 2.83
CA PRO A 169 -3.55 -11.84 3.86
C PRO A 169 -3.20 -13.30 3.56
N SER A 170 -1.91 -13.64 3.55
CA SER A 170 -1.47 -15.00 3.27
C SER A 170 -2.11 -16.00 4.23
N GLY A 171 -2.76 -17.03 3.68
CA GLY A 171 -3.56 -18.00 4.41
C GLY A 171 -5.08 -17.79 4.31
N LEU A 172 -5.54 -16.63 3.85
CA LEU A 172 -6.97 -16.32 3.72
C LEU A 172 -7.51 -16.67 2.32
N SER A 173 -8.71 -17.26 2.27
CA SER A 173 -9.41 -17.57 1.03
C SER A 173 -10.01 -16.33 0.37
N GLY A 174 -9.67 -16.09 -0.90
CA GLY A 174 -10.18 -14.95 -1.67
C GLY A 174 -11.67 -15.03 -2.04
N ASP A 175 -12.27 -16.21 -2.09
CA ASP A 175 -13.70 -16.35 -2.39
C ASP A 175 -14.53 -16.57 -1.12
N ALA A 176 -14.09 -17.50 -0.27
CA ALA A 176 -14.85 -17.91 0.91
C ALA A 176 -14.64 -16.96 2.11
N GLY A 177 -13.49 -16.29 2.20
CA GLY A 177 -13.09 -15.53 3.39
C GLY A 177 -12.61 -16.41 4.56
N GLU A 178 -12.58 -17.72 4.38
CA GLU A 178 -12.10 -18.68 5.38
C GLU A 178 -10.59 -18.55 5.58
N ALA A 179 -10.16 -18.56 6.84
CA ALA A 179 -8.75 -18.56 7.22
C ALA A 179 -8.21 -19.99 7.31
N SER A 180 -7.04 -20.20 6.72
CA SER A 180 -6.27 -21.43 6.87
C SER A 180 -5.38 -21.36 8.11
N GLU A 181 -4.76 -22.47 8.47
CA GLU A 181 -3.80 -22.49 9.60
C GLU A 181 -2.37 -22.70 9.10
N PRO A 182 -1.45 -21.73 9.26
CA PRO A 182 -1.65 -20.38 9.82
C PRO A 182 -2.15 -19.35 8.79
N THR A 183 -2.76 -18.24 9.25
CA THR A 183 -3.12 -17.07 8.42
C THR A 183 -2.57 -15.77 9.00
N ILE A 184 -2.12 -14.85 8.14
CA ILE A 184 -1.64 -13.51 8.52
C ILE A 184 -2.77 -12.69 9.16
N LYS A 185 -2.47 -12.04 10.27
CA LYS A 185 -3.36 -11.03 10.89
C LYS A 185 -2.84 -9.63 10.55
N ALA A 186 -3.36 -9.06 9.48
CA ALA A 186 -2.87 -7.80 8.93
C ALA A 186 -3.39 -6.60 9.74
N THR A 187 -2.56 -5.56 9.84
CA THR A 187 -3.00 -4.23 10.28
C THR A 187 -3.74 -3.53 9.15
N ALA A 188 -3.26 -3.72 7.92
CA ALA A 188 -3.92 -3.25 6.72
C ALA A 188 -3.71 -4.25 5.57
N THR A 189 -4.66 -4.31 4.65
CA THR A 189 -4.55 -5.07 3.40
C THR A 189 -4.69 -4.10 2.24
N LEU A 190 -3.74 -4.13 1.29
CA LEU A 190 -3.86 -3.43 0.03
C LEU A 190 -4.29 -4.41 -1.05
N THR A 191 -5.58 -4.44 -1.36
CA THR A 191 -6.09 -5.31 -2.40
C THR A 191 -5.72 -4.78 -3.79
N LEU A 192 -5.28 -5.66 -4.67
CA LEU A 192 -4.81 -5.31 -6.01
C LEU A 192 -5.97 -5.40 -6.99
N ALA A 193 -6.18 -4.33 -7.77
CA ALA A 193 -7.35 -4.15 -8.63
C ALA A 193 -8.65 -4.13 -7.79
N LEU A 194 -9.64 -4.99 -8.07
CA LEU A 194 -10.87 -5.06 -7.27
C LEU A 194 -10.71 -6.00 -6.06
N PRO A 195 -11.40 -5.69 -4.93
CA PRO A 195 -11.39 -6.55 -3.76
C PRO A 195 -11.96 -7.93 -4.09
N LYS A 196 -11.28 -8.95 -3.59
CA LYS A 196 -11.78 -10.32 -3.61
C LYS A 196 -12.99 -10.45 -2.67
N VAL A 197 -14.02 -11.20 -3.08
CA VAL A 197 -15.29 -11.34 -2.32
C VAL A 197 -15.05 -11.76 -0.86
N GLY A 198 -14.10 -12.67 -0.63
CA GLY A 198 -13.73 -13.18 0.68
C GLY A 198 -13.26 -12.11 1.66
N LEU A 199 -12.64 -11.02 1.18
CA LEU A 199 -12.12 -9.93 2.02
C LEU A 199 -13.22 -9.13 2.72
N GLN A 200 -14.46 -9.18 2.20
CA GLN A 200 -15.61 -8.47 2.77
C GLN A 200 -16.49 -9.37 3.66
N LYS A 201 -16.14 -10.66 3.81
CA LYS A 201 -16.88 -11.58 4.67
C LYS A 201 -16.61 -11.28 6.14
N ASP A 202 -17.60 -11.50 7.00
CA ASP A 202 -17.47 -11.24 8.44
C ASP A 202 -16.32 -12.02 9.08
N MET A 203 -16.13 -13.27 8.68
CA MET A 203 -15.05 -14.13 9.16
C MET A 203 -13.63 -13.64 8.78
N ALA A 204 -13.51 -12.86 7.70
CA ALA A 204 -12.23 -12.31 7.25
C ALA A 204 -11.81 -11.06 8.05
N LYS A 205 -12.75 -10.42 8.76
CA LYS A 205 -12.52 -9.12 9.44
C LYS A 205 -11.35 -9.16 10.44
N GLU A 206 -11.14 -10.29 11.11
CA GLU A 206 -10.03 -10.45 12.06
C GLU A 206 -8.64 -10.45 11.38
N TYR A 207 -8.58 -10.79 10.09
CA TYR A 207 -7.34 -10.98 9.35
C TYR A 207 -6.98 -9.83 8.41
N VAL A 208 -7.99 -9.11 7.92
CA VAL A 208 -7.82 -8.11 6.84
C VAL A 208 -7.31 -6.76 7.36
N GLY A 209 -7.71 -6.36 8.56
CA GLY A 209 -7.41 -5.03 9.08
C GLY A 209 -8.08 -3.91 8.25
N GLU A 210 -7.41 -2.76 8.12
CA GLU A 210 -7.88 -1.69 7.24
C GLU A 210 -7.72 -2.08 5.77
N LEU A 211 -8.81 -2.07 5.00
CA LEU A 211 -8.79 -2.49 3.60
C LEU A 211 -8.65 -1.29 2.65
N TYR A 212 -7.57 -1.30 1.87
CA TYR A 212 -7.20 -0.30 0.86
C TYR A 212 -7.28 -0.91 -0.55
N LEU A 213 -7.43 -0.05 -1.55
CA LEU A 213 -7.53 -0.41 -2.97
C LEU A 213 -6.32 0.13 -3.74
N ALA A 214 -5.59 -0.73 -4.44
CA ALA A 214 -4.52 -0.31 -5.35
C ALA A 214 -5.04 -0.14 -6.78
N ASP A 215 -4.67 0.98 -7.40
CA ASP A 215 -4.86 1.16 -8.84
C ASP A 215 -3.76 0.41 -9.60
N LEU A 216 -4.17 -0.58 -10.41
CA LEU A 216 -3.25 -1.30 -11.32
C LEU A 216 -3.33 -0.79 -12.76
N SER A 217 -4.08 0.29 -13.00
CA SER A 217 -4.44 0.79 -14.33
C SER A 217 -5.29 -0.20 -15.15
N VAL A 218 -6.18 -0.95 -14.49
CA VAL A 218 -7.19 -1.77 -15.18
C VAL A 218 -8.30 -0.86 -15.70
N PRO A 219 -8.49 -0.73 -17.01
CA PRO A 219 -9.49 0.17 -17.56
C PRO A 219 -10.90 -0.41 -17.37
N ALA A 220 -11.89 0.46 -17.14
CA ALA A 220 -13.28 0.06 -16.88
C ALA A 220 -13.90 -0.84 -17.98
N VAL A 221 -13.39 -0.77 -19.21
CA VAL A 221 -13.83 -1.65 -20.31
C VAL A 221 -13.57 -3.13 -20.03
N VAL A 222 -12.51 -3.47 -19.29
CA VAL A 222 -12.20 -4.86 -18.92
C VAL A 222 -13.27 -5.39 -17.95
N TYR A 223 -13.63 -4.60 -16.94
CA TYR A 223 -14.68 -4.99 -15.99
C TYR A 223 -16.05 -5.11 -16.65
N ARG A 224 -16.39 -4.21 -17.58
CA ARG A 224 -17.66 -4.29 -18.34
C ARG A 224 -17.78 -5.56 -19.18
N LYS A 225 -16.68 -6.09 -19.73
CA LYS A 225 -16.70 -7.39 -20.44
C LYS A 225 -17.10 -8.56 -19.54
N LEU A 226 -16.90 -8.42 -18.22
CA LEU A 226 -17.30 -9.39 -17.21
C LEU A 226 -18.67 -9.10 -16.59
N GLY A 227 -19.41 -8.10 -17.12
CA GLY A 227 -20.68 -7.67 -16.57
C GLY A 227 -20.56 -6.93 -15.23
N ILE A 228 -19.38 -6.41 -14.90
CA ILE A 228 -19.12 -5.70 -13.65
C ILE A 228 -19.12 -4.21 -13.93
N ASP A 229 -20.08 -3.50 -13.34
CA ASP A 229 -20.10 -2.04 -13.38
C ASP A 229 -19.25 -1.48 -12.24
N VAL A 230 -18.23 -0.71 -12.61
CA VAL A 230 -17.25 -0.16 -11.67
C VAL A 230 -17.35 1.35 -11.75
N PRO A 231 -17.75 2.04 -10.67
CA PRO A 231 -17.77 3.49 -10.65
C PRO A 231 -16.33 4.03 -10.78
N ILE A 232 -16.16 5.32 -11.04
CA ILE A 232 -14.82 5.91 -11.07
C ILE A 232 -14.24 5.86 -9.64
N LEU A 233 -13.28 4.96 -9.41
CA LEU A 233 -12.74 4.67 -8.08
C LEU A 233 -11.65 5.65 -7.64
N PHE A 234 -10.96 6.28 -8.58
CA PHE A 234 -9.77 7.10 -8.34
C PHE A 234 -9.95 8.55 -8.82
N GLU A 235 -11.12 9.15 -8.60
CA GLU A 235 -11.35 10.56 -8.96
C GLU A 235 -10.41 11.51 -8.23
N PHE A 236 -9.59 12.24 -8.99
CA PHE A 236 -8.71 13.30 -8.50
C PHE A 236 -9.47 14.50 -7.90
N VAL A 237 -10.76 14.63 -8.24
CA VAL A 237 -11.61 15.77 -7.88
C VAL A 237 -11.66 15.99 -6.36
N GLY A 238 -11.68 14.91 -5.57
CA GLY A 238 -11.73 14.99 -4.11
C GLY A 238 -10.51 15.67 -3.49
N GLN A 239 -9.31 15.34 -3.97
CA GLN A 239 -8.07 15.98 -3.49
C GLN A 239 -8.02 17.46 -3.88
N THR A 240 -8.41 17.77 -5.11
CA THR A 240 -8.50 19.16 -5.60
C THR A 240 -9.47 19.98 -4.76
N ILE A 241 -10.67 19.44 -4.47
CA ILE A 241 -11.68 20.11 -3.64
C ILE A 241 -11.19 20.28 -2.19
N GLN A 242 -10.50 19.29 -1.61
CA GLN A 242 -9.94 19.40 -0.26
C GLN A 242 -8.91 20.54 -0.18
N VAL A 243 -7.98 20.61 -1.13
CA VAL A 243 -6.98 21.69 -1.20
C VAL A 243 -7.67 23.05 -1.36
N ILE A 244 -8.69 23.14 -2.23
CA ILE A 244 -9.49 24.37 -2.38
C ILE A 244 -10.18 24.74 -1.05
N GLY A 245 -10.75 23.76 -0.34
CA GLY A 245 -11.42 23.95 0.94
C GLY A 245 -10.47 24.48 2.03
N GLU A 246 -9.27 23.90 2.15
CA GLU A 246 -8.25 24.32 3.10
C GLU A 246 -7.73 25.73 2.78
N VAL A 247 -7.55 26.07 1.50
CA VAL A 247 -7.21 27.42 1.04
C VAL A 247 -8.33 28.42 1.38
N MET A 248 -9.60 28.06 1.16
CA MET A 248 -10.76 28.90 1.46
C MET A 248 -10.92 29.20 2.96
N ILE A 249 -10.70 28.20 3.82
CA ILE A 249 -10.69 28.38 5.28
C ILE A 249 -9.61 29.39 5.67
N GLY A 250 -8.40 29.24 5.10
CA GLY A 250 -7.31 30.17 5.33
C GLY A 250 -7.58 31.60 4.85
N ILE A 251 -8.19 31.78 3.67
CA ILE A 251 -8.62 33.09 3.16
C ILE A 251 -9.69 33.72 4.07
N THR A 252 -10.65 32.92 4.55
CA THR A 252 -11.72 33.39 5.43
C THR A 252 -11.15 33.90 6.76
N ALA A 253 -10.19 33.17 7.34
CA ALA A 253 -9.48 33.64 8.54
C ALA A 253 -8.80 35.01 8.30
N ILE A 254 -8.09 35.16 7.18
CA ILE A 254 -7.44 36.44 6.80
C ILE A 254 -8.47 37.58 6.65
N MET A 255 -9.63 37.31 6.04
CA MET A 255 -10.69 38.30 5.87
C MET A 255 -11.30 38.73 7.21
N VAL A 256 -11.49 37.80 8.15
CA VAL A 256 -11.93 38.11 9.51
C VAL A 256 -10.90 39.00 10.21
N HIS A 257 -9.61 38.64 10.19
CA HIS A 257 -8.55 39.49 10.76
C HIS A 257 -8.54 40.90 10.14
N ARG A 258 -8.73 41.03 8.83
CA ARG A 258 -8.80 42.33 8.14
C ARG A 258 -10.05 43.14 8.50
N ARG A 259 -11.20 42.49 8.69
CA ARG A 259 -12.44 43.15 9.13
C ARG A 259 -12.30 43.66 10.56
N VAL A 260 -11.73 42.83 11.41
CA VAL A 260 -11.43 43.15 12.79
C VAL A 260 -10.43 44.32 12.90
N TRP A 261 -9.44 44.38 12.02
CA TRP A 261 -8.53 45.53 11.87
C TRP A 261 -9.25 46.85 11.53
N LYS A 262 -10.25 46.80 10.64
CA LYS A 262 -11.04 47.99 10.25
C LYS A 262 -11.96 48.50 11.37
N GLU A 263 -12.43 47.63 12.26
CA GLU A 263 -13.39 47.99 13.31
C GLU A 263 -12.75 48.64 14.57
N HIS A 264 -11.41 48.82 14.60
CA HIS A 264 -10.64 49.67 15.55
C HIS A 264 -10.85 49.46 17.06
N LYS A 265 -11.45 48.35 17.51
CA LYS A 265 -11.81 48.13 18.93
C LYS A 265 -10.86 47.25 19.75
N ILE A 266 -9.66 46.95 19.26
CA ILE A 266 -8.83 45.87 19.84
C ILE A 266 -7.50 46.36 20.40
N ASN A 267 -7.11 45.75 21.52
CA ASN A 267 -5.84 45.97 22.19
C ASN A 267 -4.64 45.73 21.25
N PRO A 268 -3.64 46.63 21.20
CA PRO A 268 -2.45 46.50 20.37
C PRO A 268 -1.66 45.18 20.56
N LEU A 269 -1.68 44.59 21.76
CA LEU A 269 -1.04 43.31 22.05
C LEU A 269 -1.75 42.16 21.33
N VAL A 270 -3.08 42.12 21.42
CA VAL A 270 -3.93 41.15 20.71
C VAL A 270 -3.76 41.31 19.20
N TYR A 271 -3.66 42.54 18.71
CA TYR A 271 -3.40 42.81 17.31
C TYR A 271 -2.07 42.23 16.80
N LYS A 272 -1.01 42.34 17.61
CA LYS A 272 0.31 41.81 17.27
C LYS A 272 0.31 40.28 17.22
N GLU A 273 -0.42 39.61 18.11
CA GLU A 273 -0.62 38.15 18.06
C GLU A 273 -1.43 37.73 16.83
N MET A 274 -2.52 38.45 16.53
CA MET A 274 -3.33 38.22 15.34
C MET A 274 -2.54 38.34 14.03
N GLN A 275 -1.63 39.32 13.91
CA GLN A 275 -0.77 39.43 12.72
C GLN A 275 0.18 38.22 12.59
N ARG A 276 0.70 37.73 13.72
CA ARG A 276 1.58 36.56 13.74
C ARG A 276 0.80 35.30 13.31
N GLU A 277 -0.41 35.12 13.81
CA GLU A 277 -1.30 34.02 13.39
C GLU A 277 -1.67 34.10 11.91
N GLN A 278 -1.95 35.30 11.40
CA GLN A 278 -2.26 35.52 9.99
C GLN A 278 -1.08 35.17 9.07
N ILE A 279 0.15 35.54 9.45
CA ILE A 279 1.36 35.18 8.70
C ILE A 279 1.56 33.66 8.70
N ILE A 280 1.39 33.00 9.85
CA ILE A 280 1.46 31.54 9.96
C ILE A 280 0.42 30.86 9.07
N GLY A 281 -0.82 31.37 9.05
CA GLY A 281 -1.90 30.87 8.19
C GLY A 281 -1.59 31.02 6.71
N ILE A 282 -1.10 32.19 6.26
CA ILE A 282 -0.68 32.41 4.88
C ILE A 282 0.44 31.43 4.49
N LEU A 283 1.45 31.28 5.35
CA LEU A 283 2.56 30.35 5.11
C LEU A 283 2.06 28.91 4.98
N GLY A 284 1.11 28.50 5.83
CA GLY A 284 0.46 27.19 5.80
C GLY A 284 -0.25 26.93 4.47
N ILE A 285 -1.05 27.88 3.97
CA ILE A 285 -1.73 27.76 2.68
C ILE A 285 -0.73 27.65 1.53
N VAL A 286 0.33 28.48 1.53
CA VAL A 286 1.36 28.44 0.48
C VAL A 286 2.07 27.08 0.46
N LEU A 287 2.42 26.54 1.63
CA LEU A 287 3.04 25.22 1.74
C LEU A 287 2.11 24.09 1.29
N LEU A 288 0.80 24.22 1.54
CA LEU A 288 -0.20 23.23 1.15
C LEU A 288 -0.39 23.19 -0.36
N VAL A 289 -0.54 24.36 -0.99
CA VAL A 289 -0.62 24.50 -2.44
C VAL A 289 0.68 24.01 -3.10
N ALA A 290 1.85 24.41 -2.57
CA ALA A 290 3.13 23.93 -3.07
C ALA A 290 3.25 22.40 -2.93
N GLY A 291 2.83 21.83 -1.79
CA GLY A 291 2.81 20.39 -1.55
C GLY A 291 1.91 19.65 -2.55
N TYR A 292 0.75 20.20 -2.86
CA TYR A 292 -0.16 19.65 -3.87
C TYR A 292 0.45 19.68 -5.28
N PHE A 293 1.07 20.79 -5.68
CA PHE A 293 1.76 20.89 -6.96
C PHE A 293 2.96 19.94 -7.04
N ILE A 294 3.74 19.82 -5.97
CA ILE A 294 4.82 18.83 -5.86
C ILE A 294 4.24 17.42 -6.02
N GLN A 295 3.13 17.10 -5.36
CA GLN A 295 2.49 15.80 -5.43
C GLN A 295 1.93 15.49 -6.83
N ILE A 296 1.45 16.49 -7.58
CA ILE A 296 1.03 16.30 -8.98
C ILE A 296 2.24 16.15 -9.90
N LEU A 297 3.26 16.98 -9.75
CA LEU A 297 4.41 17.02 -10.66
C LEU A 297 5.37 15.84 -10.46
N TRP A 298 5.36 15.22 -9.28
CA TRP A 298 6.19 14.05 -8.96
C TRP A 298 5.42 12.73 -8.86
N ASN A 299 4.11 12.72 -9.11
CA ASN A 299 3.36 11.48 -9.30
C ASN A 299 3.32 11.06 -10.77
#